data_AF-A0A2E0AP81-F1
#
_entry.id   AF-A0A2E0AP81-F1
#
_cell.length_a   1.000
_cell.length_b   1.000
_cell.length_c   1.000
_cell.angle_alpha   90.00
_cell.angle_beta   90.00
_cell.angle_gamma   90.00
#
_symmetry.space_group_name_H-M   'P 1'
#
loop_
_entity.id
_entity.type
_entity.pdbx_description
1 polymer ?
#
loop_
_entity_poly.entity_id
_entity_poly.type
_entity_poly.pdbx_seq_one_letter_code
_entity_poly.pdbx_strand_id
1 'polypeptide(L)'
;MKLVDMSVQMRKLLFSTFTAAWFVLVLLSLALQRPIKAARITHALDADSIHIKNPLSGQHNIQLARTYVSEKQAYNAFFMSEFDYWDARILADYWGVSLDRSKLDIGRKLVFSQRDGTLPLAKRNLYHYLYRAQSQYLRTVRPNNVSTYRLYLESYTYDDAVLLAKLWHNGRPSPKQIFQAKYEIDQSLAYGNNELIQQSLQRAKRLYSN
;
A
#
# COMPACT_ATOMS: atom_id res chain seq x y z
N MET A 1 -36.56 37.04 -6.24
CA MET A 1 -36.34 35.95 -5.26
C MET A 1 -36.49 34.55 -5.90
N LYS A 2 -35.90 34.30 -7.07
CA LYS A 2 -35.92 33.00 -7.79
C LYS A 2 -34.51 32.49 -8.17
N LEU A 3 -33.50 33.36 -8.17
CA LEU A 3 -32.13 33.04 -8.59
C LEU A 3 -31.29 32.35 -7.51
N VAL A 4 -31.57 32.59 -6.23
CA VAL A 4 -30.83 31.97 -5.11
C VAL A 4 -31.17 30.48 -4.97
N ASP A 5 -32.43 30.12 -5.25
CA ASP A 5 -32.96 28.75 -5.09
C ASP A 5 -32.40 27.76 -6.13
N MET A 6 -32.20 28.23 -7.38
CA MET A 6 -31.55 27.43 -8.43
C MET A 6 -30.10 27.05 -8.09
N SER A 7 -29.36 27.91 -7.37
CA SER A 7 -27.96 27.63 -7.01
C SER A 7 -27.81 26.53 -5.96
N VAL A 8 -28.83 26.36 -5.09
CA VAL A 8 -28.85 25.35 -4.03
C VAL A 8 -29.26 24.00 -4.59
N GLN A 9 -30.24 23.95 -5.51
CA GLN A 9 -30.62 22.72 -6.19
C GLN A 9 -29.49 22.18 -7.09
N MET A 10 -28.76 23.07 -7.78
CA MET A 10 -27.66 22.66 -8.66
C MET A 10 -26.46 22.10 -7.88
N ARG A 11 -26.20 22.59 -6.65
CA ARG A 11 -25.17 22.02 -5.75
C ARG A 11 -25.57 20.65 -5.20
N LYS A 12 -26.85 20.42 -4.89
CA LYS A 12 -27.34 19.10 -4.45
C LYS A 12 -27.26 18.05 -5.57
N LEU A 13 -27.50 18.44 -6.81
CA LEU A 13 -27.39 17.55 -7.97
C LEU A 13 -25.94 17.11 -8.23
N LEU A 14 -24.97 18.03 -8.08
CA LEU A 14 -23.54 17.75 -8.30
C LEU A 14 -22.89 16.88 -7.21
N PHE A 15 -23.36 16.99 -5.96
CA PHE A 15 -22.90 16.09 -4.88
C PHE A 15 -23.49 14.67 -5.00
N SER A 16 -24.67 14.51 -5.62
CA SER A 16 -25.35 13.23 -5.79
C SER A 16 -24.74 12.36 -6.92
N THR A 17 -24.24 12.98 -7.99
CA THR A 17 -23.61 12.25 -9.09
C THR A 17 -22.20 11.76 -8.75
N PHE A 18 -21.49 12.45 -7.85
CA PHE A 18 -20.17 12.02 -7.38
C PHE A 18 -20.23 10.79 -6.46
N THR A 19 -21.25 10.66 -5.62
CA THR A 19 -21.42 9.49 -4.75
C THR A 19 -21.90 8.26 -5.53
N ALA A 20 -22.78 8.43 -6.52
CA ALA A 20 -23.22 7.34 -7.38
C ALA A 20 -22.08 6.77 -8.26
N ALA A 21 -21.20 7.63 -8.79
CA ALA A 21 -20.04 7.20 -9.56
C ALA A 21 -19.02 6.41 -8.71
N TRP A 22 -18.86 6.78 -7.43
CA TRP A 22 -17.97 6.09 -6.49
C TRP A 22 -18.47 4.66 -6.17
N PHE A 23 -19.79 4.47 -6.00
CA PHE A 23 -20.36 3.14 -5.72
C PHE A 23 -20.32 2.19 -6.93
N VAL A 24 -20.50 2.69 -8.15
CA VAL A 24 -20.42 1.86 -9.37
C VAL A 24 -18.98 1.38 -9.63
N LEU A 25 -17.97 2.19 -9.31
CA LEU A 25 -16.56 1.81 -9.47
C LEU A 25 -16.13 0.72 -8.46
N VAL A 26 -16.62 0.80 -7.21
CA VAL A 26 -16.36 -0.21 -6.19
C VAL A 26 -17.01 -1.55 -6.55
N LEU A 27 -18.24 -1.55 -7.07
CA LEU A 27 -18.94 -2.77 -7.48
C LEU A 27 -18.32 -3.45 -8.71
N LEU A 28 -17.74 -2.70 -9.65
CA LEU A 28 -17.06 -3.29 -10.80
C LEU A 28 -15.73 -3.97 -10.42
N SER A 29 -15.06 -3.50 -9.36
CA SER A 29 -13.81 -4.11 -8.86
C SER A 29 -14.03 -5.52 -8.25
N LEU A 30 -15.21 -5.77 -7.69
CA LEU A 30 -15.59 -7.06 -7.09
C LEU A 30 -15.92 -8.12 -8.14
N ALA A 31 -16.44 -7.71 -9.31
CA ALA A 31 -16.84 -8.63 -10.37
C ALA A 31 -15.67 -9.15 -11.24
N LEU A 32 -14.48 -8.54 -11.15
CA LEU A 32 -13.29 -8.93 -11.92
C LEU A 32 -12.30 -9.83 -11.18
N GLN A 33 -12.62 -10.30 -9.97
CA GLN A 33 -11.80 -11.28 -9.27
C GLN A 33 -11.88 -12.64 -9.99
N ARG A 34 -10.99 -12.84 -10.96
CA ARG A 34 -10.75 -14.17 -11.55
C ARG A 34 -10.29 -15.13 -10.44
N PRO A 35 -10.74 -16.40 -10.45
CA PRO A 35 -10.19 -17.39 -9.55
C PRO A 35 -8.69 -17.52 -9.83
N ILE A 36 -7.86 -17.14 -8.86
CA ILE A 36 -6.43 -17.40 -8.89
C ILE A 36 -6.31 -18.92 -8.83
N LYS A 37 -6.00 -19.54 -9.98
CA LYS A 37 -5.54 -20.93 -9.99
C LYS A 37 -4.28 -20.97 -9.12
N ALA A 38 -4.36 -21.67 -8.00
CA ALA A 38 -3.22 -21.91 -7.14
C ALA A 38 -2.15 -22.66 -7.96
N ALA A 39 -1.09 -21.96 -8.34
CA ALA A 39 0.10 -22.60 -8.86
C ALA A 39 0.67 -23.46 -7.73
N ARG A 40 0.68 -24.77 -7.93
CA ARG A 40 1.31 -25.73 -7.03
C ARG A 40 2.82 -25.53 -7.14
N ILE A 41 3.38 -24.68 -6.28
CA ILE A 41 4.83 -24.51 -6.19
C ILE A 41 5.38 -25.70 -5.39
N THR A 42 5.92 -26.69 -6.08
CA THR A 42 6.75 -27.74 -5.47
C THR A 42 8.07 -27.11 -5.05
N HIS A 43 8.23 -26.77 -3.77
CA HIS A 43 9.52 -26.37 -3.21
C HIS A 43 10.23 -27.60 -2.66
N ALA A 44 11.47 -27.83 -3.14
CA ALA A 44 12.39 -28.75 -2.50
C ALA A 44 12.65 -28.26 -1.06
N LEU A 45 12.41 -29.13 -0.09
CA LEU A 45 12.79 -28.93 1.30
C LEU A 45 14.28 -29.24 1.40
N ASP A 46 15.12 -28.24 1.63
CA ASP A 46 16.48 -28.50 2.09
C ASP A 46 16.38 -28.99 3.55
N ALA A 47 16.49 -30.31 3.72
CA ALA A 47 16.47 -30.94 5.03
C ALA A 47 17.90 -30.99 5.58
N ASP A 48 18.19 -30.15 6.59
CA ASP A 48 19.40 -30.30 7.39
C ASP A 48 19.16 -31.41 8.43
N SER A 49 19.98 -32.46 8.40
CA SER A 49 20.01 -33.49 9.44
C SER A 49 21.04 -33.13 10.51
N ILE A 50 20.59 -33.02 11.77
CA ILE A 50 21.52 -33.00 12.91
C ILE A 50 21.73 -34.44 13.36
N HIS A 51 22.98 -34.87 13.36
CA HIS A 51 23.39 -36.15 13.93
C HIS A 51 23.62 -35.98 15.43
N ILE A 52 22.75 -36.57 16.25
CA ILE A 52 22.93 -36.61 17.70
C ILE A 52 23.39 -38.00 18.09
N LYS A 53 24.56 -38.12 18.72
CA LYS A 53 25.06 -39.37 19.27
C LYS A 53 24.82 -39.37 20.78
N ASN A 54 23.90 -40.20 21.24
CA ASN A 54 23.62 -40.39 22.67
C ASN A 54 24.19 -41.75 23.12
N PRO A 55 25.01 -41.80 24.19
CA PRO A 55 25.62 -43.05 24.68
C PRO A 55 24.59 -44.07 25.20
N LEU A 56 23.37 -43.65 25.56
CA LEU A 56 22.31 -44.52 26.09
C LEU A 56 21.32 -45.00 25.03
N SER A 57 21.16 -44.24 23.92
CA SER A 57 20.13 -44.53 22.91
C SER A 57 20.64 -44.66 21.49
N GLY A 58 21.96 -44.56 21.26
CA GLY A 58 22.57 -44.70 19.93
C GLY A 58 22.57 -43.41 19.09
N GLN A 59 22.74 -43.56 17.78
CA GLN A 59 22.70 -42.44 16.83
C GLN A 59 21.26 -42.14 16.42
N HIS A 60 20.84 -40.89 16.60
CA HIS A 60 19.54 -40.39 16.16
C HIS A 60 19.74 -39.34 15.07
N ASN A 61 19.03 -39.52 13.96
CA ASN A 61 18.95 -38.53 12.90
C ASN A 61 17.69 -37.70 13.14
N ILE A 62 17.87 -36.47 13.62
CA ILE A 62 16.76 -35.52 13.67
C ILE A 62 16.79 -34.73 12.37
N GLN A 63 15.78 -34.95 11.52
CA GLN A 63 15.51 -34.08 10.39
C GLN A 63 14.89 -32.80 10.94
N LEU A 64 15.69 -31.73 11.04
CA LEU A 64 15.13 -30.42 11.29
C LEU A 64 14.69 -29.86 9.93
N ALA A 65 13.39 -29.96 9.65
CA ALA A 65 12.80 -29.14 8.59
C ALA A 65 12.86 -27.67 9.04
N ARG A 66 14.03 -27.03 8.93
CA ARG A 66 14.08 -25.57 8.92
C ARG A 66 13.39 -25.14 7.64
N THR A 67 12.15 -24.70 7.75
CA THR A 67 11.46 -23.95 6.70
C THR A 67 12.13 -22.58 6.55
N TYR A 68 13.38 -22.56 6.08
CA TYR A 68 14.05 -21.34 5.71
C TYR A 68 13.34 -20.73 4.50
N VAL A 69 13.13 -19.42 4.56
CA VAL A 69 12.66 -18.63 3.42
C VAL A 69 13.83 -17.78 2.98
N SER A 70 14.38 -18.09 1.80
CA SER A 70 15.46 -17.29 1.23
C SER A 70 15.00 -15.85 0.97
N GLU A 71 15.93 -14.90 0.96
CA GLU A 71 15.59 -13.51 0.65
C GLU A 71 14.94 -13.35 -0.71
N LYS A 72 15.42 -14.08 -1.72
CA LYS A 72 14.81 -14.11 -3.05
C LYS A 72 13.35 -14.60 -3.01
N GLN A 73 13.07 -15.66 -2.24
CA GLN A 73 11.68 -16.14 -2.07
C GLN A 73 10.81 -15.10 -1.36
N ALA A 74 11.34 -14.46 -0.31
CA ALA A 74 10.61 -13.43 0.42
C ALA A 74 10.32 -12.20 -0.46
N TYR A 75 11.31 -11.67 -1.18
CA TYR A 75 11.10 -10.57 -2.12
C TYR A 75 10.10 -10.91 -3.20
N ASN A 76 10.23 -12.09 -3.83
CA ASN A 76 9.27 -12.53 -4.83
C ASN A 76 7.85 -12.59 -4.26
N ALA A 77 7.69 -13.12 -3.04
CA ALA A 77 6.39 -13.17 -2.39
C ALA A 77 5.82 -11.77 -2.08
N PHE A 78 6.67 -10.81 -1.67
CA PHE A 78 6.27 -9.41 -1.51
C PHE A 78 5.81 -8.80 -2.84
N PHE A 79 6.62 -8.89 -3.89
CA PHE A 79 6.29 -8.31 -5.21
C PHE A 79 5.09 -8.97 -5.90
N MET A 80 4.77 -10.21 -5.56
CA MET A 80 3.58 -10.91 -6.04
C MET A 80 2.34 -10.72 -5.14
N SER A 81 2.50 -10.02 -4.01
CA SER A 81 1.40 -9.75 -3.08
C SER A 81 0.65 -8.47 -3.44
N GLU A 82 -0.44 -8.23 -2.74
CA GLU A 82 -1.20 -6.99 -2.80
C GLU A 82 -0.57 -5.82 -2.02
N PHE A 83 0.50 -6.06 -1.27
CA PHE A 83 1.22 -5.01 -0.56
C PHE A 83 2.17 -4.30 -1.51
N ASP A 84 2.14 -2.97 -1.50
CA ASP A 84 2.96 -2.17 -2.41
C ASP A 84 4.20 -1.58 -1.71
N TYR A 85 4.93 -0.75 -2.47
CA TYR A 85 6.10 -0.02 -1.95
C TYR A 85 5.76 0.82 -0.71
N TRP A 86 4.63 1.53 -0.73
CA TRP A 86 4.24 2.48 0.31
C TRP A 86 3.77 1.77 1.57
N ASP A 87 3.08 0.64 1.42
CA ASP A 87 2.75 -0.24 2.55
C ASP A 87 4.02 -0.71 3.27
N ALA A 88 5.01 -1.21 2.52
CA ALA A 88 6.29 -1.63 3.08
C ALA A 88 7.05 -0.45 3.71
N ARG A 89 6.99 0.73 3.10
CA ARG A 89 7.64 1.96 3.59
C ARG A 89 7.06 2.43 4.92
N ILE A 90 5.75 2.37 5.08
CA ILE A 90 5.05 2.73 6.31
C ILE A 90 5.29 1.68 7.40
N LEU A 91 5.27 0.41 7.04
CA LEU A 91 5.60 -0.68 7.96
C LEU A 91 7.06 -0.63 8.41
N ALA A 92 7.98 -0.18 7.56
CA ALA A 92 9.39 0.02 7.91
C ALA A 92 9.54 1.05 9.03
N ASP A 93 8.87 2.21 8.88
CA ASP A 93 8.82 3.24 9.91
C ASP A 93 8.21 2.71 11.22
N TYR A 94 7.11 1.95 11.12
CA TYR A 94 6.39 1.44 12.29
C TYR A 94 7.16 0.35 13.05
N TRP A 95 7.83 -0.55 12.33
CA TRP A 95 8.65 -1.60 12.92
C TRP A 95 10.06 -1.13 13.31
N GLY A 96 10.47 0.07 12.89
CA GLY A 96 11.81 0.60 13.15
C GLY A 96 12.91 -0.16 12.39
N VAL A 97 12.62 -0.57 11.15
CA VAL A 97 13.55 -1.33 10.29
C VAL A 97 13.75 -0.62 8.95
N SER A 98 14.75 -1.05 8.17
CA SER A 98 14.93 -0.54 6.81
C SER A 98 13.77 -0.96 5.89
N LEU A 99 13.54 -0.20 4.83
CA LEU A 99 12.54 -0.52 3.81
C LEU A 99 12.73 -1.94 3.25
N ASP A 100 13.96 -2.30 2.90
CA ASP A 100 14.30 -3.62 2.38
C ASP A 100 14.00 -4.73 3.38
N ARG A 101 14.29 -4.49 4.66
CA ARG A 101 13.95 -5.44 5.72
C ARG A 101 12.44 -5.59 5.87
N SER A 102 11.68 -4.50 5.77
CA SER A 102 10.21 -4.53 5.83
C SER A 102 9.63 -5.37 4.69
N LYS A 103 10.09 -5.17 3.44
CA LYS A 103 9.70 -6.00 2.28
C LYS A 103 9.98 -7.49 2.53
N LEU A 104 11.17 -7.81 3.03
CA LEU A 104 11.54 -9.18 3.38
C LEU A 104 10.65 -9.77 4.46
N ASP A 105 10.36 -9.02 5.52
CA ASP A 105 9.57 -9.53 6.65
C ASP A 105 8.08 -9.70 6.28
N ILE A 106 7.53 -8.86 5.41
CA ILE A 106 6.22 -9.09 4.76
C ILE A 106 6.27 -10.39 3.95
N GLY A 107 7.23 -10.51 3.03
CA GLY A 107 7.39 -11.68 2.18
C GLY A 107 7.56 -13.00 2.94
N ARG A 108 8.40 -13.01 3.98
CA ARG A 108 8.60 -14.19 4.85
C ARG A 108 7.31 -14.62 5.52
N LYS A 109 6.52 -13.69 6.04
CA LYS A 109 5.22 -13.99 6.65
C LYS A 109 4.26 -14.61 5.63
N LEU A 110 4.25 -14.12 4.39
CA LEU A 110 3.43 -14.67 3.33
C LEU A 110 3.87 -16.08 2.92
N VAL A 111 5.18 -16.31 2.71
CA VAL A 111 5.69 -17.64 2.33
C VAL A 111 5.47 -18.66 3.43
N PHE A 112 5.80 -18.31 4.68
CA PHE A 112 5.64 -19.20 5.82
C PHE A 112 4.17 -19.59 6.03
N SER A 113 3.27 -18.61 6.03
CA SER A 113 1.84 -18.88 6.20
C SER A 113 1.21 -19.60 5.01
N GLN A 114 1.73 -19.43 3.80
CA GLN A 114 1.31 -20.23 2.64
C GLN A 114 1.69 -21.71 2.82
N ARG A 115 2.89 -21.99 3.34
CA ARG A 115 3.34 -23.36 3.62
C ARG A 115 2.52 -24.02 4.73
N ASP A 116 2.17 -23.24 5.75
CA ASP A 116 1.45 -23.74 6.93
C ASP A 116 -0.09 -23.67 6.80
N GLY A 117 -0.61 -23.29 5.62
CA GLY A 117 -2.05 -23.19 5.37
C GLY A 117 -2.76 -22.03 6.09
N THR A 118 -2.02 -21.06 6.62
CA THR A 118 -2.52 -19.92 7.41
C THR A 118 -2.44 -18.58 6.68
N LEU A 119 -2.25 -18.57 5.35
CA LEU A 119 -2.11 -17.34 4.55
C LEU A 119 -3.20 -16.28 4.83
N PRO A 120 -4.51 -16.61 4.93
CA PRO A 120 -5.53 -15.62 5.22
C PRO A 120 -5.32 -14.91 6.58
N LEU A 121 -4.85 -15.64 7.59
CA LEU A 121 -4.54 -15.07 8.91
C LEU A 121 -3.33 -14.15 8.84
N ALA A 122 -2.28 -14.54 8.11
CA ALA A 122 -1.09 -13.71 7.96
C ALA A 122 -1.39 -12.39 7.23
N LYS A 123 -2.19 -12.44 6.15
CA LYS A 123 -2.66 -11.24 5.46
C LYS A 123 -3.45 -10.32 6.37
N ARG A 124 -4.41 -10.86 7.14
CA ARG A 124 -5.16 -10.08 8.14
C ARG A 124 -4.25 -9.41 9.16
N ASN A 125 -3.24 -10.12 9.65
CA ASN A 125 -2.29 -9.55 10.61
C ASN A 125 -1.43 -8.44 9.97
N LEU A 126 -0.98 -8.62 8.73
CA LEU A 126 -0.26 -7.59 7.98
C LEU A 126 -1.11 -6.33 7.78
N TYR A 127 -2.39 -6.48 7.39
CA TYR A 127 -3.32 -5.35 7.31
C TYR A 127 -3.55 -4.67 8.66
N HIS A 128 -3.62 -5.43 9.75
CA HIS A 128 -3.74 -4.86 11.09
C HIS A 128 -2.51 -4.03 11.49
N TYR A 129 -1.30 -4.50 11.17
CA TYR A 129 -0.08 -3.72 11.35
C TYR A 129 -0.07 -2.47 10.47
N LEU A 130 -0.45 -2.62 9.20
CA LEU A 130 -0.50 -1.51 8.26
C LEU A 130 -1.47 -0.42 8.75
N TYR A 131 -2.68 -0.79 9.16
CA TYR A 131 -3.66 0.16 9.72
C TYR A 131 -3.13 0.92 10.94
N ARG A 132 -2.42 0.22 11.84
CA ARG A 132 -1.77 0.87 13.01
C ARG A 132 -0.64 1.80 12.59
N ALA A 133 0.19 1.36 11.65
CA ALA A 133 1.31 2.13 11.12
C ALA A 133 0.84 3.40 10.41
N GLN A 134 -0.20 3.30 9.59
CA GLN A 134 -0.89 4.42 8.95
C GLN A 134 -1.44 5.37 10.01
N SER A 135 -2.20 4.87 10.97
CA SER A 135 -2.74 5.70 12.07
C SER A 135 -1.65 6.44 12.84
N GLN A 136 -0.51 5.78 13.10
CA GLN A 136 0.64 6.40 13.76
C GLN A 136 1.28 7.46 12.88
N TYR A 137 1.50 7.18 11.59
CA TYR A 137 2.04 8.12 10.62
C TYR A 137 1.20 9.39 10.55
N LEU A 138 -0.12 9.25 10.34
CA LEU A 138 -1.04 10.37 10.14
C LEU A 138 -1.12 11.29 11.38
N ARG A 139 -0.90 10.76 12.59
CA ARG A 139 -0.81 11.57 13.82
C ARG A 139 0.41 12.49 13.86
N THR A 140 1.46 12.19 13.10
CA THR A 140 2.67 13.02 13.00
C THR A 140 2.56 14.08 11.93
N VAL A 141 1.67 13.88 10.94
CA VAL A 141 1.46 14.83 9.85
C VAL A 141 0.73 16.06 10.35
N ARG A 142 1.15 17.24 9.90
CA ARG A 142 0.57 18.54 10.26
C ARG A 142 0.18 19.29 9.00
N PRO A 143 -1.13 19.58 8.77
CA PRO A 143 -1.60 20.20 7.55
C PRO A 143 -0.97 21.55 7.19
N ASN A 144 -0.25 22.20 8.11
CA ASN A 144 0.45 23.48 7.92
C ASN A 144 1.98 23.37 8.00
N ASN A 145 2.54 22.17 7.93
CA ASN A 145 3.99 21.98 7.96
C ASN A 145 4.45 20.88 6.97
N VAL A 146 4.99 21.30 5.82
CA VAL A 146 5.46 20.39 4.76
C VAL A 146 6.61 19.51 5.20
N SER A 147 7.42 19.92 6.19
CA SER A 147 8.50 19.07 6.70
C SER A 147 7.98 17.77 7.33
N THR A 148 6.68 17.71 7.65
CA THR A 148 6.02 16.50 8.17
C THR A 148 5.50 15.57 7.07
N TYR A 149 5.51 16.00 5.79
CA TYR A 149 4.99 15.23 4.65
C TYR A 149 6.05 14.30 4.07
N ARG A 150 6.50 13.36 4.91
CA ARG A 150 7.69 12.56 4.65
C ARG A 150 7.53 11.68 3.40
N LEU A 151 6.33 11.15 3.12
CA LEU A 151 6.10 10.31 1.96
C LEU A 151 6.03 11.13 0.67
N TYR A 152 5.39 12.31 0.70
CA TYR A 152 5.41 13.24 -0.42
C TYR A 152 6.85 13.64 -0.78
N LEU A 153 7.65 14.04 0.22
CA LEU A 153 9.03 14.50 0.01
C LEU A 153 9.97 13.41 -0.56
N GLU A 154 9.59 12.14 -0.43
CA GLU A 154 10.41 11.01 -0.91
C GLU A 154 10.29 10.79 -2.42
N SER A 155 9.11 11.01 -3.01
CA SER A 155 8.82 10.57 -4.39
C SER A 155 8.09 11.59 -5.26
N TYR A 156 7.74 12.77 -4.73
CA TYR A 156 6.97 13.78 -5.45
C TYR A 156 7.58 15.17 -5.34
N THR A 157 7.38 15.95 -6.39
CA THR A 157 7.98 17.28 -6.51
C THR A 157 6.95 18.40 -6.28
N TYR A 158 7.45 19.63 -6.21
CA TYR A 158 6.59 20.81 -6.21
C TYR A 158 5.71 20.87 -7.48
N ASP A 159 6.29 20.56 -8.64
CA ASP A 159 5.61 20.63 -9.92
C ASP A 159 4.48 19.60 -10.03
N ASP A 160 4.68 18.40 -9.46
CA ASP A 160 3.59 17.41 -9.34
C ASP A 160 2.42 17.97 -8.52
N ALA A 161 2.72 18.61 -7.39
CA ALA A 161 1.69 19.25 -6.56
C ALA A 161 1.00 20.42 -7.27
N VAL A 162 1.73 21.21 -8.08
CA VAL A 162 1.16 22.28 -8.92
C VAL A 162 0.21 21.69 -9.97
N LEU A 163 0.61 20.63 -10.66
CA LEU A 163 -0.21 19.98 -11.67
C LEU A 163 -1.49 19.39 -11.07
N LEU A 164 -1.39 18.72 -9.92
CA LEU A 164 -2.57 18.17 -9.24
C LEU A 164 -3.47 19.28 -8.69
N ALA A 165 -2.92 20.33 -8.10
CA ALA A 165 -3.73 21.48 -7.66
C ALA A 165 -4.45 22.15 -8.85
N LYS A 166 -3.78 22.28 -10.00
CA LYS A 166 -4.38 22.79 -11.23
C LYS A 166 -5.53 21.89 -11.72
N LEU A 167 -5.31 20.57 -11.69
CA LEU A 167 -6.31 19.56 -12.08
C LEU A 167 -7.53 19.56 -11.16
N TRP A 168 -7.33 19.58 -9.83
CA TRP A 168 -8.42 19.47 -8.85
C TRP A 168 -9.23 20.75 -8.70
N HIS A 169 -8.66 21.89 -9.05
CA HIS A 169 -9.31 23.20 -8.90
C HIS A 169 -9.63 23.91 -10.23
N ASN A 170 -9.42 23.26 -11.37
CA ASN A 170 -9.78 23.75 -12.71
C ASN A 170 -9.29 25.17 -13.02
N GLY A 171 -7.99 25.43 -12.85
CA GLY A 171 -7.42 26.74 -13.13
C GLY A 171 -6.05 26.95 -12.52
N ARG A 172 -5.52 28.17 -12.62
CA ARG A 172 -4.23 28.52 -12.01
C ARG A 172 -4.30 28.29 -10.48
N PRO A 173 -3.52 27.36 -9.92
CA PRO A 173 -3.63 27.04 -8.51
C PRO A 173 -3.03 28.16 -7.65
N SER A 174 -3.70 28.48 -6.56
CA SER A 174 -3.18 29.37 -5.51
C SER A 174 -2.12 28.65 -4.65
N PRO A 175 -1.24 29.38 -3.93
CA PRO A 175 -0.27 28.77 -3.02
C PRO A 175 -0.92 27.84 -1.99
N LYS A 176 -2.11 28.19 -1.47
CA LYS A 176 -2.88 27.37 -0.53
C LYS A 176 -3.31 26.04 -1.16
N GLN A 177 -3.74 26.05 -2.41
CA GLN A 177 -4.17 24.84 -3.13
C GLN A 177 -2.99 23.93 -3.46
N ILE A 178 -1.84 24.49 -3.84
CA ILE A 178 -0.61 23.71 -4.06
C ILE A 178 -0.21 23.03 -2.76
N PHE A 179 -0.28 23.76 -1.65
CA PHE A 179 0.06 23.24 -0.34
C PHE A 179 -0.89 22.14 0.15
N GLN A 180 -2.20 22.35 -0.07
CA GLN A 180 -3.21 21.31 0.14
C GLN A 180 -2.92 20.07 -0.71
N ALA A 181 -2.49 20.25 -1.96
CA ALA A 181 -2.16 19.12 -2.82
C ALA A 181 -0.97 18.31 -2.31
N LYS A 182 0.08 18.96 -1.77
CA LYS A 182 1.19 18.24 -1.11
C LYS A 182 0.70 17.37 0.04
N TYR A 183 -0.18 17.92 0.88
CA TYR A 183 -0.79 17.18 1.98
C TYR A 183 -1.61 15.99 1.46
N GLU A 184 -2.49 16.21 0.49
CA GLU A 184 -3.33 15.14 -0.07
C GLU A 184 -2.53 14.03 -0.76
N ILE A 185 -1.43 14.36 -1.45
CA ILE A 185 -0.49 13.36 -1.97
C ILE A 185 0.06 12.54 -0.80
N ASP A 186 0.63 13.18 0.22
CA ASP A 186 1.22 12.50 1.37
C ASP A 186 0.25 11.55 2.08
N GLN A 187 -0.99 12.00 2.33
CA GLN A 187 -2.03 11.17 2.92
C GLN A 187 -2.43 10.02 2.01
N SER A 188 -2.53 10.27 0.70
CA SER A 188 -2.87 9.22 -0.26
C SER A 188 -1.79 8.14 -0.32
N LEU A 189 -0.52 8.51 -0.28
CA LEU A 189 0.59 7.54 -0.16
C LEU A 189 0.51 6.77 1.16
N ALA A 190 0.15 7.44 2.25
CA ALA A 190 -0.04 6.78 3.53
C ALA A 190 -1.11 5.68 3.45
N TYR A 191 -2.17 5.88 2.68
CA TYR A 191 -3.24 4.90 2.49
C TYR A 191 -2.99 3.88 1.36
N GLY A 192 -1.82 3.85 0.73
CA GLY A 192 -1.53 2.95 -0.40
C GLY A 192 -2.21 3.38 -1.72
N ASN A 193 -2.66 4.62 -1.83
CA ASN A 193 -3.38 5.15 -3.00
C ASN A 193 -2.46 5.79 -4.05
N ASN A 194 -1.23 5.28 -4.19
CA ASN A 194 -0.24 5.80 -5.13
C ASN A 194 -0.73 5.76 -6.59
N GLU A 195 -1.42 4.68 -6.97
CA GLU A 195 -1.95 4.54 -8.33
C GLU A 195 -2.90 5.69 -8.70
N LEU A 196 -3.79 6.09 -7.78
CA LEU A 196 -4.71 7.20 -8.00
C LEU A 196 -3.98 8.53 -8.22
N ILE A 197 -2.89 8.77 -7.49
CA ILE A 197 -2.04 9.95 -7.68
C ILE A 197 -1.37 9.91 -9.06
N GLN A 198 -0.79 8.76 -9.44
CA GLN A 198 -0.10 8.60 -10.72
C GLN A 198 -1.06 8.78 -11.91
N GLN A 199 -2.26 8.20 -11.84
CA GLN A 199 -3.31 8.39 -12.84
C GLN A 199 -3.73 9.86 -12.95
N SER A 200 -3.89 10.54 -11.79
CA SER A 200 -4.22 11.96 -11.75
C SER A 200 -3.12 12.83 -12.35
N LEU A 201 -1.85 12.55 -12.05
CA LEU A 201 -0.71 13.24 -12.65
C LEU A 201 -0.62 13.00 -14.16
N GLN A 202 -0.82 11.78 -14.61
CA GLN A 202 -0.83 11.47 -16.03
C GLN A 202 -1.92 12.25 -16.77
N ARG A 203 -3.12 12.35 -16.18
CA ARG A 203 -4.22 13.17 -16.69
C ARG A 203 -3.85 14.66 -16.70
N ALA A 204 -3.29 15.17 -15.61
CA ALA A 204 -2.88 16.58 -15.50
C ALA A 204 -1.83 16.94 -16.57
N LYS A 205 -0.84 16.06 -16.78
CA LYS A 205 0.18 16.22 -17.83
C LYS A 205 -0.48 16.29 -19.22
N ARG A 206 -1.39 15.36 -19.55
CA ARG A 206 -2.10 15.42 -20.85
C ARG A 206 -2.90 16.70 -21.07
N LEU A 207 -3.48 17.28 -20.02
CA LEU A 207 -4.29 18.49 -20.11
C LEU A 207 -3.47 19.78 -20.13
N TYR A 208 -2.27 19.77 -19.54
CA TYR A 208 -1.53 20.98 -19.20
C TYR A 208 -0.05 20.98 -19.63
N SER A 209 0.45 19.91 -20.23
CA SER A 209 1.73 19.90 -20.92
C SER A 209 1.59 20.71 -22.21
N ASN A 210 1.92 22.00 -22.12
CA ASN A 210 2.26 22.86 -23.25
C ASN A 210 3.77 23.02 -23.28
#